data_AF-A0A6A0A0A1-F1
#
_entry.id   AF-A0A6A0A0A1-F1
#
_cell.length_a   1.000
_cell.length_b   1.000
_cell.length_c   1.000
_cell.angle_alpha   90.00
_cell.angle_beta   90.00
_cell.angle_gamma   90.00
#
_symmetry.space_group_name_H-M   'P 1'
#
loop_
_entity.id
_entity.type
_entity.pdbx_description
1 polymer ?
#
loop_
_entity_poly.entity_id
_entity_poly.type
_entity_poly.pdbx_seq_one_letter_code
_entity_poly.pdbx_strand_id
1 'polypeptide(L)'
;MVKSKQAALGLDFWQDPEHAPTNPTALKRTFGQKGPIRVWLQLEEKRIPYTMEKVNMRCYGDKQRSFLAKVPNGLLPVIELDGQVVTESAVIMQLLEEVGAPG
;
A
#
# COMPACT_ATOMS: atom_id res chain seq x y z
N MET A 1 6.51 -14.28 -21.88
CA MET A 1 7.26 -13.72 -20.73
C MET A 1 6.87 -14.36 -19.39
N VAL A 2 5.58 -14.47 -19.03
CA VAL A 2 5.13 -15.08 -17.75
C VAL A 2 5.35 -16.60 -17.70
N LYS A 3 4.99 -17.35 -18.76
CA LYS A 3 5.19 -18.82 -18.82
C LYS A 3 6.68 -19.23 -18.73
N SER A 4 7.58 -18.44 -19.31
CA SER A 4 9.02 -18.67 -19.26
C SER A 4 9.57 -18.54 -17.82
N LYS A 5 8.99 -17.63 -17.02
CA LYS A 5 9.35 -17.46 -15.60
C LYS A 5 8.78 -18.57 -14.72
N GLN A 6 7.60 -19.11 -15.02
CA GLN A 6 7.02 -20.27 -14.33
C GLN A 6 7.94 -21.49 -14.41
N ALA A 7 8.40 -21.81 -15.63
CA ALA A 7 9.31 -22.93 -15.86
C ALA A 7 10.66 -22.75 -15.16
N ALA A 8 11.24 -21.54 -15.21
CA ALA A 8 12.52 -21.25 -14.57
C ALA A 8 12.48 -21.34 -13.03
N LEU A 9 11.31 -21.11 -12.42
CA LEU A 9 11.13 -21.14 -10.97
C LEU A 9 10.54 -22.46 -10.45
N GLY A 10 10.10 -23.35 -11.35
CA GLY A 10 9.39 -24.58 -10.95
C GLY A 10 8.01 -24.29 -10.34
N LEU A 11 7.36 -23.21 -10.77
CA LEU A 11 6.13 -22.69 -10.16
C LEU A 11 4.99 -22.64 -11.15
N ASP A 12 3.81 -23.03 -10.71
CA ASP A 12 2.58 -22.77 -11.43
C ASP A 12 1.85 -21.58 -10.79
N PHE A 13 1.94 -20.41 -11.41
CA PHE A 13 1.28 -19.18 -10.92
C PHE A 13 -0.25 -19.23 -11.03
N TRP A 14 -0.81 -20.24 -11.71
CA TRP A 14 -2.24 -20.40 -11.93
C TRP A 14 -2.86 -21.55 -11.12
N GLN A 15 -2.10 -22.12 -10.17
CA GLN A 15 -2.66 -23.06 -9.19
C GLN A 15 -3.86 -22.46 -8.46
N ASP A 16 -4.81 -23.33 -8.07
CA ASP A 16 -6.01 -22.97 -7.32
C ASP A 16 -5.62 -22.08 -6.14
N PRO A 17 -5.96 -20.78 -6.20
CA PRO A 17 -5.45 -19.83 -5.24
C PRO A 17 -6.22 -19.90 -3.91
N GLU A 18 -7.23 -20.76 -3.78
CA GLU A 18 -8.01 -20.99 -2.55
C GLU A 18 -7.55 -22.23 -1.78
N HIS A 19 -7.14 -23.28 -2.48
CA HIS A 19 -6.86 -24.59 -1.85
C HIS A 19 -5.41 -25.09 -2.03
N ALA A 20 -4.56 -24.39 -2.78
CA ALA A 20 -3.17 -24.79 -2.96
C ALA A 20 -2.29 -24.50 -1.71
N PRO A 21 -1.19 -25.25 -1.50
CA PRO A 21 -0.22 -24.95 -0.45
C PRO A 21 0.30 -23.51 -0.54
N THR A 22 0.46 -22.85 0.60
CA THR A 22 0.95 -21.46 0.64
C THR A 22 2.37 -21.38 0.06
N ASN A 23 2.55 -20.57 -0.97
CA ASN A 23 3.83 -20.38 -1.64
C ASN A 23 4.24 -18.90 -1.55
N PRO A 24 5.48 -18.57 -1.12
CA PRO A 24 5.97 -17.19 -0.99
C PRO A 24 5.97 -16.39 -2.31
N THR A 25 5.78 -17.07 -3.45
CA THR A 25 5.69 -16.47 -4.79
C THR A 25 4.29 -16.58 -5.41
N ALA A 26 3.34 -17.25 -4.76
CA ALA A 26 1.95 -17.28 -5.22
C ALA A 26 1.30 -15.91 -5.02
N LEU A 27 0.96 -15.25 -6.13
CA LEU A 27 0.37 -13.92 -6.11
C LEU A 27 -1.16 -13.99 -6.02
N LYS A 28 -1.72 -14.59 -4.95
CA LYS A 28 -3.11 -14.27 -4.55
C LYS A 28 -3.08 -13.45 -3.27
N ARG A 29 -3.00 -12.13 -3.44
CA ARG A 29 -3.08 -11.19 -2.32
C ARG A 29 -4.49 -10.61 -2.24
N THR A 30 -5.43 -11.39 -1.71
CA THR A 30 -6.78 -10.88 -1.39
C THR A 30 -6.73 -10.20 -0.03
N PHE A 31 -6.25 -8.97 0.04
CA PHE A 31 -6.60 -8.14 1.19
C PHE A 31 -8.04 -7.68 1.01
N GLY A 32 -8.87 -7.91 2.01
CA GLY A 32 -10.26 -7.43 2.06
C GLY A 32 -10.42 -5.92 2.06
N GLN A 33 -9.36 -5.13 1.84
CA GLN A 33 -9.41 -3.71 1.52
C GLN A 33 -8.29 -3.31 0.55
N LYS A 34 -8.55 -2.32 -0.32
CA LYS A 34 -7.57 -1.58 -1.14
C LYS A 34 -6.64 -0.70 -0.27
N GLY A 35 -6.18 -1.23 0.86
CA GLY A 35 -5.60 -0.46 1.96
C GLY A 35 -4.27 0.24 1.65
N PRO A 36 -3.75 1.02 2.61
CA PRO A 36 -2.59 1.92 2.50
C PRO A 36 -1.26 1.28 2.06
N ILE A 37 -1.22 -0.04 1.91
CA ILE A 37 0.01 -0.80 1.60
C ILE A 37 0.68 -0.36 0.30
N ARG A 38 -0.08 0.10 -0.70
CA ARG A 38 0.48 0.50 -2.00
C ARG A 38 1.34 1.76 -1.90
N VAL A 39 0.87 2.75 -1.13
CA VAL A 39 1.62 3.98 -0.87
C VAL A 39 2.89 3.66 -0.09
N TRP A 40 2.78 2.84 0.96
CA TRP A 40 3.95 2.44 1.75
C TRP A 40 4.99 1.70 0.90
N LEU A 41 4.57 0.75 0.08
CA LEU A 41 5.49 0.03 -0.81
C LEU A 41 6.23 0.95 -1.79
N GLN A 42 5.56 1.97 -2.33
CA GLN A 42 6.22 2.93 -3.24
C GLN A 42 7.22 3.82 -2.49
N LEU A 43 6.93 4.22 -1.25
CA LEU A 43 7.89 4.94 -0.40
C LEU A 43 9.16 4.09 -0.16
N GLU A 44 9.00 2.81 0.15
CA GLU A 44 10.12 1.87 0.34
C GLU A 44 10.90 1.65 -0.96
N GLU A 45 10.20 1.41 -2.08
CA GLU A 45 10.81 1.20 -3.40
C GLU A 45 11.65 2.40 -3.83
N LYS A 46 11.13 3.62 -3.66
CA LYS A 46 11.81 4.87 -4.01
C LYS A 46 12.76 5.37 -2.92
N ARG A 47 12.86 4.68 -1.78
CA ARG A 47 13.67 5.09 -0.62
C ARG A 47 13.39 6.53 -0.18
N ILE A 48 12.14 6.97 -0.28
CA ILE A 48 11.72 8.30 0.16
C ILE A 48 11.69 8.30 1.69
N PRO A 49 12.43 9.17 2.38
CA PRO A 49 12.35 9.26 3.84
C PRO A 49 10.96 9.71 4.29
N TYR A 50 10.41 9.06 5.32
CA TYR A 50 9.11 9.42 5.88
C TYR A 50 9.04 9.14 7.38
N THR A 51 8.10 9.78 8.06
CA THR A 51 7.70 9.45 9.43
C THR A 51 6.34 8.79 9.43
N MET A 52 6.13 7.77 10.28
CA MET A 52 4.86 7.04 10.34
C MET A 52 4.05 7.42 11.59
N GLU A 53 2.81 7.88 11.38
CA GLU A 53 1.82 8.05 12.44
C GLU A 53 0.78 6.93 12.38
N LYS A 54 0.51 6.28 13.51
CA LYS A 54 -0.49 5.21 13.60
C LYS A 54 -1.87 5.80 13.89
N VAL A 55 -2.82 5.55 13.00
CA VAL A 55 -4.22 5.93 13.17
C VAL A 55 -5.06 4.67 13.35
N ASN A 56 -5.98 4.70 14.31
CA ASN A 56 -6.88 3.57 14.53
C ASN A 56 -7.66 3.25 13.26
N MET A 57 -7.78 1.96 12.93
CA MET A 57 -8.77 1.52 11.95
C MET A 57 -10.16 1.62 12.57
N ARG A 58 -11.17 1.86 11.74
CA ARG A 58 -12.57 2.01 12.19
C ARG A 58 -13.07 0.80 13.01
N CYS A 59 -12.56 -0.40 12.76
CA CYS A 59 -12.91 -1.62 13.50
C CYS A 59 -12.27 -1.74 14.89
N TYR A 60 -11.29 -0.90 15.25
CA TYR A 60 -10.58 -0.95 16.53
C TYR A 60 -10.93 0.22 17.47
N GLY A 61 -12.00 0.96 17.16
CA GLY A 61 -12.47 2.09 17.93
C GLY A 61 -12.37 3.42 17.19
N ASP A 62 -12.63 4.50 17.92
CA ASP A 62 -12.64 5.84 17.34
C ASP A 62 -11.24 6.28 16.88
N LYS A 63 -11.24 7.06 15.80
CA LYS A 63 -10.04 7.73 15.31
C LYS A 63 -9.70 8.91 16.21
N GLN A 64 -8.41 9.21 16.32
CA GLN A 64 -7.93 10.38 17.07
C GLN A 64 -8.59 11.66 16.54
N ARG A 65 -9.05 12.54 17.44
CA ARG A 65 -9.70 13.81 17.07
C ARG A 65 -8.79 14.70 16.23
N SER A 66 -7.50 14.72 16.54
CA SER A 66 -6.48 15.44 15.76
C SER A 66 -6.39 14.96 14.31
N PHE A 67 -6.52 13.64 14.08
CA PHE A 67 -6.56 13.08 12.74
C PHE A 67 -7.85 13.47 12.01
N LEU A 68 -9.00 13.35 12.67
CA LEU A 68 -10.30 13.71 12.07
C LEU A 68 -10.44 15.22 11.78
N ALA A 69 -9.76 16.08 12.54
CA ALA A 69 -9.70 17.51 12.25
C ALA A 69 -8.97 17.79 10.92
N LYS A 70 -7.95 17.00 10.57
CA LYS A 70 -7.22 17.08 9.30
C LYS A 70 -7.97 16.35 8.16
N VAL A 71 -8.58 15.21 8.47
CA VAL A 71 -9.18 14.28 7.50
C VAL A 71 -10.61 13.93 7.96
N PRO A 72 -11.61 14.78 7.66
CA PRO A 72 -12.95 14.66 8.23
C PRO A 72 -13.68 13.35 7.88
N ASN A 73 -13.40 12.78 6.70
CA ASN A 73 -13.98 11.49 6.29
C ASN A 73 -13.32 10.28 7.00
N GLY A 74 -12.18 10.49 7.67
CA GLY A 74 -11.42 9.47 8.39
C GLY A 74 -10.78 8.40 7.51
N LEU A 75 -10.70 8.59 6.19
CA LEU A 75 -10.17 7.60 5.26
C LEU A 75 -8.64 7.56 5.28
N LEU A 76 -8.09 6.40 4.92
CA LEU A 76 -6.66 6.15 4.76
C LEU A 76 -6.44 5.51 3.37
N PRO A 77 -5.25 5.63 2.75
CA PRO A 77 -4.04 6.33 3.22
C PRO A 77 -4.16 7.86 3.20
N VAL A 78 -3.29 8.50 3.98
CA VAL A 78 -3.07 9.96 4.00
C VAL A 78 -1.57 10.19 4.10
N ILE A 79 -1.06 11.17 3.36
CA ILE A 79 0.29 11.72 3.57
C ILE A 79 0.20 13.22 3.85
N GLU A 80 1.24 13.76 4.46
CA GLU A 80 1.45 15.20 4.60
C GLU A 80 2.76 15.53 3.88
N LEU A 81 2.69 16.35 2.83
CA LEU A 81 3.83 16.77 2.02
C LEU A 81 3.79 18.30 1.90
N ASP A 82 4.89 18.97 2.27
CA ASP A 82 4.98 20.43 2.29
C ASP A 82 3.81 21.13 3.03
N GLY A 83 3.38 20.52 4.15
CA GLY A 83 2.27 21.01 4.97
C GLY A 83 0.88 20.81 4.36
N GLN A 84 0.79 20.15 3.19
CA GLN A 84 -0.48 19.81 2.54
C GLN A 84 -0.89 18.38 2.87
N VAL A 85 -2.14 18.21 3.30
CA VAL A 85 -2.75 16.90 3.53
C VAL A 85 -3.24 16.36 2.19
N VAL A 86 -2.73 15.19 1.79
CA VAL A 86 -3.15 14.51 0.57
C VAL A 86 -3.81 13.18 0.91
N THR A 87 -5.02 12.98 0.38
CA THR A 87 -5.81 11.75 0.48
C THR A 87 -5.92 11.08 -0.89
N GLU A 88 -6.58 9.92 -0.96
CA GLU A 88 -6.74 9.09 -2.17
C GLU A 88 -5.43 8.44 -2.64
N SER A 89 -5.38 7.11 -2.59
CA SER A 89 -4.15 6.37 -2.88
C SER A 89 -3.58 6.64 -4.27
N ALA A 90 -4.43 6.83 -5.28
CA ALA A 90 -3.96 7.08 -6.66
C ALA A 90 -3.26 8.43 -6.81
N VAL A 91 -3.80 9.48 -6.17
CA VAL A 91 -3.22 10.83 -6.18
C VAL A 91 -1.90 10.85 -5.43
N ILE A 92 -1.87 10.23 -4.25
CA ILE A 92 -0.65 10.08 -3.46
C ILE A 92 0.45 9.37 -4.28
N MET A 93 0.11 8.26 -4.92
CA MET A 93 1.08 7.51 -5.71
C MET A 93 1.62 8.29 -6.92
N GLN A 94 0.78 9.11 -7.55
CA GLN A 94 1.22 9.98 -8.64
C GLN A 94 2.21 11.04 -8.12
N LEU A 95 1.90 11.70 -7.00
CA LEU A 95 2.80 12.68 -6.39
C LEU A 95 4.15 12.07 -6.00
N LEU A 96 4.16 10.87 -5.43
CA LEU A 96 5.40 10.16 -5.09
C LEU A 96 6.22 9.77 -6.33
N GLU A 97 5.59 9.66 -7.50
CA GLU A 97 6.30 9.48 -8.77
C GLU A 97 7.03 10.76 -9.18
N GLU A 98 6.38 11.91 -9.02
CA GLU A 98 6.91 13.24 -9.38
C GLU A 98 8.04 13.71 -8.46
N VAL A 99 7.98 13.40 -7.16
CA VAL A 99 9.01 13.79 -6.17
C VAL A 99 10.36 13.11 -6.45
N GLY A 100 10.36 11.92 -7.06
CA GLY A 100 11.56 11.13 -7.33
C GLY A 100 12.25 10.62 -6.06
N ALA A 101 13.18 9.67 -6.22
CA ALA A 101 14.10 9.32 -5.15
C ALA A 101 15.17 10.44 -5.03
N PRO A 102 15.63 10.82 -3.82
CA PRO A 102 16.81 11.67 -3.72
C PRO A 102 17.98 10.97 -4.44
N GLY A 103 18.59 11.69 -5.39
CA GLY A 103 19.75 11.22 -6.16
C GLY A 103 21.01 11.07 -5.33
#